data_AF-A0A2V6B5J3-F1
#
_entry.id   AF-A0A2V6B5J3-F1
#
_cell.length_a   1.000
_cell.length_b   1.000
_cell.length_c   1.000
_cell.angle_alpha   90.00
_cell.angle_beta   90.00
_cell.angle_gamma   90.00
#
_symmetry.space_group_name_H-M   'P 1'
#
loop_
_entity.id
_entity.type
_entity.pdbx_description
1 polymer ?
#
loop_
_entity_poly.entity_id
_entity_poly.type
_entity_poly.pdbx_seq_one_letter_code
_entity_poly.pdbx_strand_id
1 'polypeptide(L)'
;MKQYLISLALLIAALVAFPTSHANAQSQAEMNRQAAKDFEKADADLNSTYAALMAKLPDAESKRKLKESQRAWIAFRDAEAAFAADQVRAGSAAPVLRSASMTQTTEQRIRQFKADFPMAE
;
A
#
# COMPACT_ATOMS: atom_id res chain seq x y z
N MET A 1 66.90 3.44 -4.14
CA MET A 1 65.98 3.06 -3.03
C MET A 1 64.95 4.13 -2.65
N LYS A 2 64.62 5.09 -3.53
CA LYS A 2 63.71 6.23 -3.19
C LYS A 2 62.41 6.27 -4.00
N GLN A 3 62.22 5.32 -4.93
CA GLN A 3 61.05 5.25 -5.81
C GLN A 3 59.99 4.25 -5.32
N TYR A 4 60.37 3.26 -4.51
CA TYR A 4 59.43 2.25 -3.98
C TYR A 4 58.56 2.75 -2.81
N LEU A 5 58.98 3.82 -2.13
CA LEU A 5 58.24 4.40 -1.00
C LEU A 5 57.02 5.23 -1.46
N ILE A 6 57.04 5.75 -2.68
CA ILE A 6 55.93 6.53 -3.25
C ILE A 6 54.83 5.60 -3.77
N SER A 7 55.21 4.42 -4.28
CA SER A 7 54.27 3.41 -4.79
C SER A 7 53.46 2.70 -3.69
N LEU A 8 53.99 2.60 -2.46
CA LEU A 8 53.29 1.95 -1.34
C LEU A 8 52.25 2.86 -0.66
N ALA A 9 52.45 4.19 -0.70
CA ALA A 9 51.52 5.15 -0.11
C ALA A 9 50.21 5.30 -0.92
N LEU A 10 50.25 5.06 -2.23
CA LEU A 10 49.08 5.14 -3.12
C LEU A 10 48.15 3.93 -3.03
N LEU A 11 48.62 2.78 -2.50
CA LEU A 11 47.80 1.58 -2.39
C LEU A 11 46.88 1.59 -1.16
N ILE A 12 47.21 2.36 -0.12
CA ILE A 12 46.45 2.42 1.14
C ILE A 12 45.27 3.40 1.04
N ALA A 13 45.38 4.45 0.22
CA ALA A 13 44.33 5.46 0.06
C ALA A 13 43.08 4.96 -0.69
N ALA A 14 43.19 3.85 -1.43
CA ALA A 14 42.07 3.29 -2.20
C ALA A 14 41.11 2.41 -1.37
N LEU A 15 41.42 2.10 -0.10
CA LEU A 15 40.63 1.16 0.71
C LEU A 15 39.53 1.80 1.57
N VAL A 16 39.42 3.14 1.60
CA VAL A 16 38.55 3.85 2.58
C VAL A 16 37.33 4.53 1.95
N ALA A 17 37.16 4.44 0.62
CA ALA A 17 36.02 5.02 -0.08
C ALA A 17 34.99 3.95 -0.47
N PHE A 18 34.52 3.16 0.50
CA PHE A 18 33.25 2.47 0.31
C PHE A 18 32.15 3.53 0.52
N PRO A 19 31.35 3.88 -0.50
CA PRO A 19 30.17 4.69 -0.24
C PRO A 19 29.31 3.91 0.74
N THR A 20 29.22 4.38 1.98
CA THR A 20 28.27 3.85 2.95
C THR A 20 26.90 4.13 2.36
N SER A 21 26.28 3.13 1.74
CA SER A 21 24.86 3.17 1.44
C SER A 21 24.16 3.41 2.77
N HIS A 22 23.69 4.64 3.00
CA HIS A 22 22.86 4.94 4.15
C HIS A 22 21.55 4.17 3.96
N ALA A 23 21.48 2.96 4.50
CA ALA A 23 20.23 2.28 4.70
C ALA A 23 19.41 3.15 5.65
N ASN A 24 18.41 3.86 5.13
CA ASN A 24 17.43 4.55 5.97
C ASN A 24 16.69 3.46 6.75
N ALA A 25 17.07 3.25 8.01
CA ALA A 25 16.37 2.36 8.91
C ALA A 25 15.00 2.99 9.23
N GLN A 26 13.96 2.58 8.52
CA GLN A 26 12.60 3.03 8.79
C GLN A 26 12.10 2.37 10.08
N SER A 27 11.52 3.16 10.98
CA SER A 27 10.92 2.62 12.20
C SER A 27 9.63 1.86 11.89
N GLN A 28 9.30 0.82 12.66
CA GLN A 28 8.02 0.12 12.50
C GLN A 28 6.82 1.06 12.67
N ALA A 29 6.92 2.06 13.55
CA ALA A 29 5.88 3.07 13.73
C ALA A 29 5.67 3.89 12.45
N GLU A 30 6.74 4.22 11.73
CA GLU A 30 6.66 4.89 10.44
C GLU A 30 6.10 3.98 9.33
N MET A 31 6.49 2.71 9.29
CA MET A 31 5.87 1.71 8.40
C MET A 31 4.36 1.60 8.62
N ASN A 32 3.92 1.52 9.88
CA ASN A 32 2.50 1.43 10.22
C ASN A 32 1.74 2.69 9.78
N ARG A 33 2.32 3.87 10.00
CA ARG A 33 1.71 5.15 9.57
C ARG A 33 1.62 5.25 8.05
N GLN A 34 2.66 4.84 7.32
CA GLN A 34 2.64 4.91 5.87
C GLN A 34 1.59 3.94 5.29
N ALA A 35 1.56 2.69 5.77
CA ALA A 35 0.57 1.71 5.32
C ALA A 35 -0.88 2.18 5.59
N ALA A 36 -1.13 2.83 6.73
CA ALA A 36 -2.42 3.42 7.03
C ALA A 36 -2.81 4.54 6.04
N LYS A 37 -1.88 5.45 5.73
CA LYS A 37 -2.08 6.52 4.73
C LYS A 37 -2.36 5.97 3.33
N ASP A 38 -1.66 4.90 2.94
CA ASP A 38 -1.87 4.26 1.64
C ASP A 38 -3.29 3.69 1.55
N PHE A 39 -3.79 3.09 2.63
CA PHE A 39 -5.17 2.64 2.71
C PHE A 39 -6.16 3.82 2.68
N GLU A 40 -5.93 4.89 3.43
CA GLU A 40 -6.78 6.08 3.41
C GLU A 40 -6.93 6.67 2.00
N LYS A 41 -5.83 6.71 1.24
CA LYS A 41 -5.83 7.14 -0.16
C LYS A 41 -6.71 6.22 -1.02
N ALA A 42 -6.52 4.91 -0.92
CA ALA A 42 -7.32 3.96 -1.69
C ALA A 42 -8.82 4.01 -1.33
N ASP A 43 -9.15 4.20 -0.05
CA ASP A 43 -10.53 4.32 0.41
C ASP A 43 -11.19 5.60 -0.11
N ALA A 44 -10.46 6.72 -0.14
CA ALA A 44 -10.93 7.96 -0.76
C ALA A 44 -11.23 7.77 -2.26
N ASP A 45 -10.33 7.11 -2.99
CA ASP A 45 -10.53 6.81 -4.42
C ASP A 45 -11.74 5.88 -4.66
N LEU A 46 -11.96 4.90 -3.77
CA LEU A 46 -13.13 4.03 -3.81
C LEU A 46 -14.42 4.81 -3.55
N ASN A 47 -14.44 5.68 -2.56
CA ASN A 47 -15.61 6.49 -2.23
C ASN A 47 -15.98 7.43 -3.39
N SER A 48 -14.99 8.04 -4.04
CA SER A 48 -15.19 8.84 -5.25
C SER A 48 -15.79 8.00 -6.40
N THR A 49 -15.20 6.83 -6.67
CA THR A 49 -15.68 5.90 -7.71
C THR A 49 -17.12 5.44 -7.44
N TYR A 50 -17.42 5.08 -6.19
CA TYR A 50 -18.75 4.65 -5.75
C TYR A 50 -19.79 5.78 -5.89
N ALA A 51 -19.44 7.01 -5.52
CA ALA A 51 -20.33 8.16 -5.66
C ALA A 51 -20.66 8.44 -7.13
N ALA A 52 -19.65 8.39 -8.00
CA ALA A 52 -19.83 8.57 -9.44
C ALA A 52 -20.73 7.47 -10.04
N LEU A 53 -20.57 6.21 -9.61
CA LEU A 53 -21.44 5.12 -10.03
C LEU A 53 -22.87 5.32 -9.52
N MET A 54 -23.05 5.67 -8.24
CA MET A 54 -24.36 5.94 -7.64
C MET A 54 -25.14 7.05 -8.37
N ALA A 55 -24.45 8.06 -8.90
CA ALA A 55 -25.07 9.13 -9.67
C ALA A 55 -25.63 8.66 -11.02
N LYS A 56 -25.04 7.62 -11.64
CA LYS A 56 -25.43 7.11 -12.96
C LYS A 56 -26.53 6.04 -12.93
N LEU A 57 -26.81 5.46 -11.75
CA LEU A 57 -27.82 4.40 -11.63
C LEU A 57 -29.25 4.94 -11.87
N PRO A 58 -30.10 4.19 -12.61
CA PRO A 58 -31.34 4.71 -13.18
C PRO A 58 -32.47 4.90 -12.14
N ASP A 59 -32.47 4.11 -11.08
CA ASP A 59 -33.57 4.08 -10.11
C ASP A 59 -33.10 3.79 -8.68
N ALA A 60 -34.04 3.91 -7.73
CA ALA A 60 -33.78 3.69 -6.31
C ALA A 60 -33.41 2.23 -6.02
N GLU A 61 -33.95 1.28 -6.76
CA GLU A 61 -33.71 -0.15 -6.53
C GLU A 61 -32.29 -0.56 -6.92
N SER A 62 -31.78 -0.06 -8.04
CA SER A 62 -30.40 -0.23 -8.48
C SER A 62 -29.42 0.36 -7.46
N LYS A 63 -29.71 1.57 -6.95
CA LYS A 63 -28.91 2.23 -5.90
C LYS A 63 -28.94 1.44 -4.59
N ARG A 64 -30.09 0.87 -4.23
CA ARG A 64 -30.24 0.00 -3.05
C ARG A 64 -29.37 -1.24 -3.17
N LYS A 65 -29.41 -1.93 -4.32
CA LYS A 65 -28.60 -3.13 -4.59
C LYS A 65 -27.10 -2.83 -4.56
N LEU A 66 -26.66 -1.71 -5.16
CA LEU A 66 -25.25 -1.32 -5.10
C LEU A 66 -24.80 -1.04 -3.66
N LYS A 67 -25.61 -0.33 -2.87
CA LYS A 67 -25.32 -0.06 -1.44
C LYS A 67 -25.21 -1.35 -0.64
N GLU A 68 -26.11 -2.30 -0.88
CA GLU A 68 -26.10 -3.61 -0.23
C GLU A 68 -24.84 -4.40 -0.58
N SER A 69 -24.50 -4.50 -1.88
CA SER A 69 -23.27 -5.13 -2.36
C SER A 69 -22.02 -4.48 -1.74
N GLN A 70 -21.98 -3.14 -1.66
CA GLN A 70 -20.82 -2.44 -1.12
C GLN A 70 -20.65 -2.66 0.40
N ARG A 71 -21.76 -2.72 1.16
CA ARG A 71 -21.70 -3.04 2.60
C ARG A 71 -21.20 -4.46 2.84
N ALA A 72 -21.66 -5.43 2.05
CA ALA A 72 -21.18 -6.81 2.14
C ALA A 72 -19.69 -6.89 1.78
N TRP A 73 -19.26 -6.16 0.75
CA TRP A 73 -17.86 -6.09 0.36
C TRP A 73 -16.96 -5.46 1.45
N ILE A 74 -17.42 -4.44 2.17
CA ILE A 74 -16.68 -3.85 3.31
C ILE A 74 -16.45 -4.91 4.39
N ALA A 75 -17.49 -5.68 4.76
CA ALA A 75 -17.36 -6.75 5.75
C ALA A 75 -16.36 -7.83 5.31
N PHE A 76 -16.38 -8.20 4.02
CA PHE A 76 -15.39 -9.09 3.42
C PHE A 76 -13.97 -8.53 3.52
N ARG A 77 -13.73 -7.28 3.08
CA ARG A 77 -12.41 -6.62 3.14
C ARG A 77 -11.87 -6.63 4.56
N ASP A 78 -12.69 -6.27 5.53
CA ASP A 78 -12.26 -6.15 6.92
C ASP A 78 -11.94 -7.53 7.53
N ALA A 79 -12.68 -8.58 7.15
CA ALA A 79 -12.40 -9.96 7.54
C ALA A 79 -11.11 -10.51 6.90
N GLU A 80 -10.91 -10.29 5.60
CA GLU A 80 -9.68 -10.67 4.90
C GLU A 80 -8.46 -9.96 5.48
N ALA A 81 -8.57 -8.67 5.78
CA ALA A 81 -7.47 -7.91 6.37
C ALA A 81 -7.14 -8.39 7.80
N ALA A 82 -8.15 -8.81 8.58
CA ALA A 82 -7.93 -9.41 9.88
C ALA A 82 -7.20 -10.76 9.75
N PHE A 83 -7.61 -11.60 8.80
CA PHE A 83 -6.94 -12.87 8.51
C PHE A 83 -5.50 -12.66 8.04
N ALA A 84 -5.25 -11.70 7.15
CA ALA A 84 -3.90 -11.36 6.68
C ALA A 84 -2.97 -10.95 7.83
N ALA A 85 -3.47 -10.16 8.78
CA ALA A 85 -2.72 -9.72 9.96
C ALA A 85 -2.43 -10.86 10.95
N ASP A 86 -3.30 -11.86 11.02
CA ASP A 86 -3.17 -13.01 11.92
C ASP A 86 -1.94 -13.88 11.61
N GLN A 87 -1.44 -13.84 10.37
CA GLN A 87 -0.20 -14.53 9.97
C GLN A 87 1.02 -14.15 10.82
N VAL A 88 1.01 -12.95 11.39
CA VAL A 88 2.05 -12.44 12.30
C VAL A 88 1.44 -12.02 13.64
N ARG A 89 0.49 -12.82 14.15
CA ARG A 89 -0.27 -12.54 15.38
C ARG A 89 0.58 -11.92 16.49
N ALA A 90 0.12 -10.77 17.00
CA ALA A 90 0.80 -9.95 18.02
C ALA A 90 2.19 -9.39 17.62
N GLY A 91 2.61 -9.58 16.37
CA GLY A 91 3.83 -9.05 15.80
C GLY A 91 3.68 -7.59 15.38
N SER A 92 4.77 -6.85 15.44
CA SER A 92 4.81 -5.43 15.12
C SER A 92 4.48 -5.10 13.66
N ALA A 93 4.56 -6.11 12.77
CA ALA A 93 4.19 -6.05 11.36
C ALA A 93 2.69 -6.28 11.09
N ALA A 94 1.89 -6.75 12.07
CA ALA A 94 0.47 -7.02 11.88
C ALA A 94 -0.32 -5.81 11.35
N PRO A 95 -0.10 -4.57 11.83
CA PRO A 95 -0.78 -3.39 11.29
C PRO A 95 -0.43 -3.13 9.82
N VAL A 96 0.82 -3.37 9.40
CA VAL A 96 1.25 -3.21 8.01
C VAL A 96 0.51 -4.20 7.12
N LEU A 97 0.48 -5.48 7.49
CA LEU A 97 -0.21 -6.51 6.70
C LEU A 97 -1.72 -6.25 6.61
N ARG A 98 -2.33 -5.81 7.71
CA ARG A 98 -3.75 -5.42 7.73
C ARG A 98 -4.00 -4.29 6.72
N SER A 99 -3.28 -3.18 6.85
CA SER A 99 -3.47 -2.02 5.96
C SER A 99 -3.16 -2.35 4.50
N ALA A 100 -2.10 -3.11 4.22
CA ALA A 100 -1.75 -3.54 2.87
C ALA A 100 -2.86 -4.39 2.23
N SER A 101 -3.44 -5.34 2.99
CA SER A 101 -4.59 -6.13 2.53
C SER A 101 -5.81 -5.25 2.26
N MET A 102 -6.11 -4.30 3.16
CA MET A 102 -7.21 -3.36 2.94
C MET A 102 -7.00 -2.51 1.68
N THR A 103 -5.79 -2.01 1.43
CA THR A 103 -5.43 -1.27 0.21
C THR A 103 -5.64 -2.12 -1.04
N GLN A 104 -5.04 -3.32 -1.08
CA GLN A 104 -5.11 -4.21 -2.24
C GLN A 104 -6.56 -4.57 -2.60
N THR A 105 -7.36 -4.97 -1.61
CA THR A 105 -8.77 -5.34 -1.83
C THR A 105 -9.59 -4.13 -2.27
N THR A 106 -9.30 -2.94 -1.72
CA THR A 106 -9.95 -1.67 -2.13
C THR A 106 -9.64 -1.32 -3.58
N GLU A 107 -8.39 -1.41 -4.01
CA GLU A 107 -8.01 -1.19 -5.41
C GLU A 107 -8.63 -2.21 -6.36
N GLN A 108 -8.75 -3.48 -5.94
CA GLN A 108 -9.47 -4.50 -6.72
C GLN A 108 -10.93 -4.12 -6.92
N ARG A 109 -11.60 -3.60 -5.89
CA ARG A 109 -12.99 -3.14 -5.98
C ARG A 109 -13.14 -1.95 -6.92
N ILE A 110 -12.20 -1.00 -6.88
CA ILE A 110 -12.17 0.12 -7.83
C ILE A 110 -12.04 -0.40 -9.27
N ARG A 111 -11.11 -1.34 -9.52
CA ARG A 111 -10.95 -1.96 -10.84
C ARG A 111 -12.21 -2.68 -11.29
N GLN A 112 -12.86 -3.43 -10.39
CA GLN A 112 -14.12 -4.10 -10.67
C GLN A 112 -15.20 -3.11 -11.09
N PHE A 113 -15.39 -2.01 -10.35
CA PHE A 113 -16.36 -0.98 -10.71
C PHE A 113 -16.07 -0.34 -12.06
N LYS A 114 -14.81 -0.05 -12.37
CA LYS A 114 -14.42 0.52 -13.67
C LYS A 114 -14.67 -0.44 -14.83
N ALA A 115 -14.50 -1.75 -14.61
CA ALA A 115 -14.74 -2.78 -15.61
C ALA A 115 -16.24 -3.04 -15.84
N ASP A 116 -17.03 -3.16 -14.77
CA ASP A 116 -18.46 -3.48 -14.85
C ASP A 116 -19.30 -2.28 -15.29
N PHE A 117 -18.84 -1.07 -14.97
CA PHE A 117 -19.54 0.18 -15.24
C PHE A 117 -18.58 1.15 -15.94
N PRO A 118 -18.31 0.95 -17.25
CA PRO A 118 -17.43 1.83 -18.00
C PRO A 118 -17.95 3.26 -17.92
N MET A 119 -17.21 4.09 -17.20
CA MET A 119 -17.51 5.49 -17.04
C MET A 119 -17.05 6.16 -18.33
N ALA A 120 -17.99 6.52 -19.22
CA ALA A 120 -17.66 7.34 -20.39
C ALA A 120 -16.81 8.56 -19.94
N GLU A 121 -15.69 8.76 -20.64
CA GLU A 121 -14.74 9.87 -20.45
C GLU A 121 -15.40 11.24 -20.65
#